data_AF-A0A5C8HRR7-F1
#
_entry.id   AF-A0A5C8HRR7-F1
#
_cell.length_a   1.000
_cell.length_b   1.000
_cell.length_c   1.000
_cell.angle_alpha   90.00
_cell.angle_beta   90.00
_cell.angle_gamma   90.00
#
_symmetry.space_group_name_H-M   'P 1'
#
loop_
_entity.id
_entity.type
_entity.pdbx_description
1 polymer ?
#
loop_
_entity_poly.entity_id
_entity_poly.type
_entity_poly.pdbx_seq_one_letter_code
_entity_poly.pdbx_strand_id
1 'polypeptide(L)'
;MTDTAVYAAGGVVWRLVEGKLMVLVIHRTAYADVTLPKGKVDPGETLAETAAREIFEETGIAVALGIPVGVSRYRMPNKRQKIVHYWAAEATDDAIRASAFVPNKEIAALEWVTPKKALSHLSYPVDVEILEQFLTFVGDGILSTFPIVVLRHAKATPREAWDGADAARPLTARGTKQAQAIVGPLRAFGVRKLISSDAVRCVTTVTPLAAALGRTIDRTPLLSQDAWEEGASDARAVVGKRVRSRKPAVLCSHGPVLPEILAELALATGTLRGSYLGSASALDPGSFSVVHLSATNPGSGIVSIETHVPKV
;
A
#
# COMPACT_ATOMS: atom_id res chain seq x y z
N MET A 1 -31.31 -7.71 10.56
CA MET A 1 -30.88 -6.81 9.48
C MET A 1 -29.43 -6.45 9.73
N THR A 2 -28.52 -7.04 8.97
CA THR A 2 -27.07 -6.85 9.13
C THR A 2 -26.72 -5.40 8.84
N ASP A 3 -26.31 -4.69 9.87
CA ASP A 3 -25.91 -3.30 9.79
C ASP A 3 -24.66 -3.20 8.89
N THR A 4 -24.85 -2.85 7.62
CA THR A 4 -23.76 -2.80 6.64
C THR A 4 -22.90 -1.58 6.94
N ALA A 5 -21.70 -1.81 7.47
CA ALA A 5 -20.74 -0.75 7.72
C ALA A 5 -20.46 0.06 6.45
N VAL A 6 -20.32 1.37 6.58
CA VAL A 6 -19.81 2.24 5.52
C VAL A 6 -18.30 2.32 5.68
N TYR A 7 -17.58 1.90 4.65
CA TYR A 7 -16.13 2.03 4.60
C TYR A 7 -15.72 3.36 3.95
N ALA A 8 -14.61 3.88 4.42
CA ALA A 8 -13.95 5.06 3.90
C ALA A 8 -12.45 4.94 4.09
N ALA A 9 -11.71 5.75 3.35
CA ALA A 9 -10.27 5.84 3.50
C ALA A 9 -9.78 7.25 3.22
N GLY A 10 -8.62 7.57 3.77
CA GLY A 10 -8.00 8.89 3.67
C GLY A 10 -6.56 8.85 4.15
N GLY A 11 -6.01 10.00 4.53
CA GLY A 11 -4.64 10.01 5.03
C GLY A 11 -4.19 11.25 5.77
N VAL A 12 -3.11 11.08 6.51
CA VAL A 12 -2.32 12.18 7.05
C VAL A 12 -1.32 12.58 5.97
N VAL A 13 -1.68 13.61 5.20
CA VAL A 13 -0.83 14.13 4.13
C VAL A 13 0.17 15.12 4.73
N TRP A 14 1.45 14.90 4.51
CA TRP A 14 2.53 15.67 5.13
C TRP A 14 3.58 16.12 4.11
N ARG A 15 4.34 17.15 4.49
CA ARG A 15 5.54 17.61 3.77
C ARG A 15 6.56 18.20 4.73
N LEU A 16 7.79 18.36 4.26
CA LEU A 16 8.81 19.15 4.96
C LEU A 16 8.96 20.52 4.30
N VAL A 17 8.94 21.59 5.09
CA VAL A 17 9.25 22.95 4.65
C VAL A 17 10.40 23.45 5.50
N GLU A 18 11.57 23.66 4.89
CA GLU A 18 12.80 24.06 5.62
C GLU A 18 13.10 23.13 6.81
N GLY A 19 12.90 21.82 6.63
CA GLY A 19 13.09 20.80 7.67
C GLY A 19 11.98 20.72 8.72
N LYS A 20 10.94 21.57 8.64
CA LYS A 20 9.79 21.54 9.56
C LYS A 20 8.67 20.69 8.97
N LEU A 21 8.16 19.76 9.78
CA LEU A 21 6.99 18.95 9.42
C LEU A 21 5.74 19.84 9.35
N MET A 22 5.05 19.75 8.21
CA MET A 22 3.76 20.37 7.96
C MET A 22 2.76 19.27 7.60
N VAL A 23 1.55 19.38 8.12
CA VAL A 23 0.42 18.47 7.85
C VAL A 23 -0.67 19.25 7.13
N LEU A 24 -1.28 18.61 6.13
CA LEU A 24 -2.41 19.17 5.41
C LEU A 24 -3.71 18.92 6.16
N VAL A 25 -4.49 19.98 6.36
CA VAL A 25 -5.88 19.89 6.79
C VAL A 25 -6.79 20.49 5.73
N ILE A 26 -8.02 19.98 5.65
CA ILE A 26 -9.05 20.45 4.73
C ILE A 26 -10.17 21.13 5.50
N HIS A 27 -10.67 22.25 4.98
CA HIS A 27 -11.82 22.97 5.52
C HIS A 27 -13.05 22.61 4.68
N ARG A 28 -14.07 21.96 5.26
CA ARG A 28 -15.23 21.50 4.49
C ARG A 28 -16.36 22.52 4.51
N THR A 29 -16.84 22.89 3.33
CA THR A 29 -17.86 23.94 3.14
C THR A 29 -19.18 23.57 3.80
N ALA A 30 -19.63 22.32 3.64
CA ALA A 30 -20.97 21.88 4.09
C ALA A 30 -21.10 21.77 5.62
N TYR A 31 -20.00 21.53 6.33
CA TYR A 31 -20.01 21.27 7.77
C TYR A 31 -19.31 22.37 8.58
N ALA A 32 -18.62 23.30 7.90
CA ALA A 32 -17.79 24.34 8.52
C ALA A 32 -16.79 23.76 9.55
N ASP A 33 -16.17 22.63 9.20
CA ASP A 33 -15.22 21.91 10.04
C ASP A 33 -13.86 21.72 9.37
N VAL A 34 -12.89 21.30 10.16
CA VAL A 34 -11.51 21.02 9.75
C VAL A 34 -11.22 19.56 10.00
N THR A 35 -10.87 18.83 8.94
CA THR A 35 -10.60 17.38 9.02
C THR A 35 -9.35 16.99 8.24
N LEU A 36 -8.92 15.74 8.40
CA LEU A 36 -8.02 15.08 7.45
C LEU A 36 -8.78 14.70 6.16
N PRO A 37 -8.10 14.69 4.99
CA PRO A 37 -8.72 14.30 3.72
C PRO A 37 -9.11 12.81 3.74
N LYS A 38 -10.35 12.52 3.36
CA LYS A 38 -10.96 11.17 3.38
C LYS A 38 -12.31 11.16 2.66
N GLY A 39 -12.65 10.01 2.07
CA GLY A 39 -13.99 9.80 1.54
C GLY A 39 -14.38 8.33 1.43
N LYS A 40 -15.50 8.07 0.76
CA LYS A 40 -16.17 6.76 0.80
C LYS A 40 -15.54 5.82 -0.21
N VAL A 41 -15.51 4.53 0.14
CA VAL A 41 -15.09 3.48 -0.80
C VAL A 41 -16.14 3.36 -1.90
N ASP A 42 -15.70 3.46 -3.15
CA ASP A 42 -16.56 3.23 -4.32
C ASP A 42 -16.73 1.73 -4.61
N PRO A 43 -17.81 1.33 -5.30
CA PRO A 43 -18.02 -0.06 -5.69
C PRO A 43 -16.81 -0.64 -6.44
N GLY A 44 -16.26 -1.74 -5.93
CA GLY A 44 -15.11 -2.44 -6.52
C GLY A 44 -13.74 -1.91 -6.08
N GLU A 45 -13.67 -0.76 -5.40
CA GLU A 45 -12.42 -0.12 -4.99
C GLU A 45 -11.86 -0.72 -3.69
N THR A 46 -10.54 -0.82 -3.56
CA THR A 46 -9.87 -1.16 -2.29
C THR A 46 -9.70 0.09 -1.42
N LEU A 47 -9.51 -0.09 -0.10
CA LEU A 47 -9.29 1.04 0.81
C LEU A 47 -8.04 1.87 0.43
N ALA A 48 -6.98 1.22 -0.06
CA ALA A 48 -5.76 1.92 -0.48
C ALA A 48 -6.00 2.77 -1.73
N GLU A 49 -6.74 2.25 -2.72
CA GLU A 49 -7.17 3.05 -3.88
C GLU A 49 -8.04 4.23 -3.46
N THR A 50 -9.04 3.98 -2.60
CA THR A 50 -9.91 5.01 -2.05
C THR A 50 -9.10 6.11 -1.37
N ALA A 51 -8.14 5.77 -0.51
CA ALA A 51 -7.33 6.79 0.17
C ALA A 51 -6.58 7.68 -0.82
N ALA A 52 -5.91 7.08 -1.81
CA ALA A 52 -5.16 7.85 -2.80
C ALA A 52 -6.07 8.70 -3.70
N ARG A 53 -7.22 8.16 -4.12
CA ARG A 53 -8.21 8.86 -4.93
C ARG A 53 -8.82 10.04 -4.16
N GLU A 54 -9.31 9.80 -2.95
CA GLU A 54 -9.98 10.83 -2.13
C GLU A 54 -9.02 11.96 -1.75
N ILE A 55 -7.76 11.63 -1.40
CA ILE A 55 -6.73 12.66 -1.19
C ILE A 55 -6.56 13.49 -2.46
N PHE A 56 -6.50 12.87 -3.64
CA PHE A 56 -6.37 13.59 -4.89
C PHE A 56 -7.61 14.44 -5.24
N GLU A 57 -8.82 13.91 -5.05
CA GLU A 57 -10.07 14.61 -5.34
C GLU A 57 -10.28 15.83 -4.43
N GLU A 58 -10.02 15.69 -3.13
CA GLU A 58 -10.21 16.77 -2.16
C GLU A 58 -9.08 17.81 -2.20
N THR A 59 -7.87 17.45 -2.63
CA THR A 59 -6.67 18.31 -2.48
C THR A 59 -5.91 18.62 -3.77
N GLY A 60 -6.23 17.93 -4.87
CA GLY A 60 -5.47 17.98 -6.12
C GLY A 60 -4.06 17.38 -6.04
N ILE A 61 -3.62 16.87 -4.89
CA ILE A 61 -2.26 16.38 -4.67
C ILE A 61 -2.23 14.87 -4.89
N ALA A 62 -1.49 14.44 -5.91
CA ALA A 62 -1.26 13.01 -6.15
C ALA A 62 -0.21 12.48 -5.16
N VAL A 63 -0.54 11.41 -4.43
CA VAL A 63 0.32 10.83 -3.40
C VAL A 63 0.57 9.34 -3.62
N ALA A 64 1.66 8.84 -3.04
CA ALA A 64 1.84 7.42 -2.77
C ALA A 64 1.67 7.17 -1.27
N LEU A 65 0.98 6.10 -0.92
CA LEU A 65 0.72 5.73 0.46
C LEU A 65 1.96 5.13 1.11
N GLY A 66 2.28 5.62 2.31
CA GLY A 66 3.24 5.04 3.25
C GLY A 66 2.52 4.13 4.24
N ILE A 67 2.92 4.17 5.51
CA ILE A 67 2.39 3.29 6.55
C ILE A 67 0.91 3.58 6.89
N PRO A 68 0.14 2.56 7.31
CA PRO A 68 -1.16 2.78 7.92
C PRO A 68 -0.96 3.46 9.29
N VAL A 69 -1.75 4.51 9.55
CA VAL A 69 -1.63 5.33 10.77
C VAL A 69 -2.87 5.24 11.67
N GLY A 70 -3.85 4.42 11.31
CA GLY A 70 -4.94 4.06 12.22
C GLY A 70 -6.28 3.86 11.53
N VAL A 71 -7.28 3.51 12.34
CA VAL A 71 -8.66 3.28 11.90
C VAL A 71 -9.63 3.96 12.85
N SER A 72 -10.42 4.90 12.34
CA SER A 72 -11.52 5.51 13.08
C SER A 72 -12.79 4.69 12.94
N ARG A 73 -13.54 4.53 14.05
CA ARG A 73 -14.82 3.82 14.10
C ARG A 73 -15.84 4.62 14.88
N TYR A 74 -16.93 5.01 14.22
CA TYR A 74 -18.03 5.72 14.88
C TYR A 74 -19.39 5.35 14.28
N ARG A 75 -20.47 5.59 15.02
CA ARG A 75 -21.84 5.38 14.54
C ARG A 75 -22.35 6.64 13.87
N MET A 76 -22.93 6.48 12.69
CA MET A 76 -23.64 7.56 11.99
C MET A 76 -25.07 7.73 12.54
N PRO A 77 -25.75 8.86 12.25
CA PRO A 77 -27.13 9.11 12.70
C PRO A 77 -28.13 8.01 12.30
N ASN A 78 -27.89 7.35 11.16
CA ASN A 78 -28.68 6.21 10.67
C ASN A 78 -28.32 4.86 11.34
N LYS A 79 -27.61 4.88 12.47
CA LYS A 79 -27.11 3.75 13.27
C LYS A 79 -26.02 2.88 12.63
N ARG A 80 -25.77 3.02 11.32
CA ARG A 80 -24.70 2.30 10.63
C ARG A 80 -23.33 2.67 11.20
N GLN A 81 -22.45 1.69 11.31
CA GLN A 81 -21.05 1.94 11.61
C GLN A 81 -20.33 2.58 10.40
N LYS A 82 -19.54 3.60 10.65
CA LYS A 82 -18.57 4.19 9.73
C LYS A 82 -17.17 3.77 10.17
N ILE A 83 -16.42 3.19 9.25
CA ILE A 83 -15.04 2.72 9.47
C ILE A 83 -14.16 3.45 8.46
N VAL A 84 -13.19 4.22 8.96
CA VAL A 84 -12.28 5.02 8.11
C VAL A 84 -10.85 4.58 8.35
N HIS A 85 -10.15 4.16 7.30
CA HIS A 85 -8.75 3.78 7.35
C HIS A 85 -7.85 4.92 6.88
N TYR A 86 -6.74 5.17 7.57
CA TYR A 86 -5.83 6.26 7.23
C TYR A 86 -4.41 5.75 7.00
N TRP A 87 -3.75 6.35 6.01
CA TRP A 87 -2.33 6.15 5.72
C TRP A 87 -1.56 7.46 5.84
N ALA A 88 -0.28 7.39 6.18
CA ALA A 88 0.64 8.50 5.98
C ALA A 88 0.90 8.66 4.48
N ALA A 89 0.95 9.89 4.00
CA ALA A 89 1.20 10.18 2.59
C ALA A 89 2.09 11.42 2.44
N GLU A 90 3.23 11.26 1.78
CA GLU A 90 4.13 12.39 1.50
C GLU A 90 3.63 13.16 0.27
N ALA A 91 3.37 14.45 0.43
CA ALA A 91 3.13 15.36 -0.68
C ALA A 91 4.47 15.92 -1.16
N THR A 92 4.96 15.42 -2.30
CA THR A 92 6.20 15.92 -2.89
C THR A 92 6.01 17.33 -3.43
N ASP A 93 7.10 18.08 -3.53
CA ASP A 93 7.06 19.44 -4.10
C ASP A 93 6.51 19.45 -5.54
N ASP A 94 6.82 18.42 -6.33
CA ASP A 94 6.26 18.26 -7.68
C ASP A 94 4.74 18.05 -7.65
N ALA A 95 4.24 17.21 -6.73
CA ALA A 95 2.80 16.95 -6.60
C ALA A 95 2.04 18.19 -6.12
N ILE A 96 2.64 18.98 -5.22
CA ILE A 96 2.06 20.23 -4.75
C ILE A 96 2.03 21.27 -5.89
N ARG A 97 3.12 21.41 -6.66
CA ARG A 97 3.17 22.32 -7.81
C ARG A 97 2.18 21.93 -8.92
N ALA A 98 1.97 20.63 -9.11
CA ALA A 98 1.03 20.11 -10.09
C ALA A 98 -0.42 20.13 -9.58
N SER A 99 -0.66 20.40 -8.29
CA SER A 99 -2.01 20.45 -7.75
C SER A 99 -2.80 21.57 -8.41
N ALA A 100 -3.97 21.19 -8.94
CA ALA A 100 -4.93 22.09 -9.55
C ALA A 100 -6.14 22.33 -8.65
N PHE A 101 -5.98 22.20 -7.32
CA PHE A 101 -7.08 22.38 -6.39
C PHE A 101 -7.71 23.77 -6.53
N VAL A 102 -9.03 23.78 -6.65
CA VAL A 102 -9.86 24.98 -6.59
C VAL A 102 -10.95 24.74 -5.55
N PRO A 103 -11.18 25.68 -4.62
CA PRO A 103 -12.29 25.62 -3.70
C PRO A 103 -13.61 25.29 -4.40
N ASN A 104 -14.37 24.38 -3.81
CA ASN A 104 -15.61 23.88 -4.38
C ASN A 104 -16.69 23.72 -3.28
N LYS A 105 -17.84 23.13 -3.65
CA LYS A 105 -18.97 22.97 -2.72
C LYS A 105 -18.69 22.00 -1.57
N GLU A 106 -17.66 21.18 -1.69
CA GLU A 106 -17.24 20.22 -0.67
C GLU A 106 -16.09 20.78 0.17
N ILE A 107 -15.01 21.25 -0.47
CA ILE A 107 -13.81 21.74 0.19
C ILE A 107 -13.63 23.24 -0.07
N ALA A 108 -13.68 24.03 1.01
CA ALA A 108 -13.54 25.48 0.98
C ALA A 108 -12.07 25.91 0.89
N ALA A 109 -11.17 25.22 1.58
CA ALA A 109 -9.75 25.57 1.62
C ALA A 109 -8.86 24.39 2.02
N LEU A 110 -7.60 24.49 1.60
CA LEU A 110 -6.50 23.64 2.04
C LEU A 110 -5.58 24.47 2.93
N GLU A 111 -5.10 23.90 4.03
CA GLU A 111 -4.17 24.59 4.91
C GLU A 111 -3.02 23.66 5.33
N TRP A 112 -1.78 24.11 5.11
CA TRP A 112 -0.60 23.45 5.65
C TRP A 112 -0.26 24.02 7.02
N VAL A 113 -0.35 23.20 8.05
CA VAL A 113 -0.17 23.62 9.45
C VAL A 113 0.89 22.78 10.16
N THR A 114 1.46 23.31 11.25
CA THR A 114 2.34 22.51 12.11
C THR A 114 1.52 21.42 12.83
N PRO A 115 2.14 20.31 13.27
CA PRO A 115 1.45 19.28 14.04
C PRO A 115 0.71 19.82 15.26
N LYS A 116 1.35 20.72 16.02
CA LYS A 116 0.74 21.39 17.18
C LYS A 116 -0.54 22.13 16.81
N LYS A 117 -0.54 22.86 15.69
CA LYS A 117 -1.72 23.59 15.22
C LYS A 117 -2.79 22.62 14.72
N ALA A 118 -2.43 21.60 13.94
CA ALA A 118 -3.36 20.57 13.47
C ALA A 118 -4.11 19.90 14.64
N LEU A 119 -3.40 19.45 15.68
CA LEU A 119 -4.00 18.85 16.88
C LEU A 119 -5.02 19.76 17.57
N SER A 120 -4.82 21.08 17.53
CA SER A 120 -5.75 22.06 18.09
C SER A 120 -6.90 22.48 17.16
N HIS A 121 -6.74 22.29 15.84
CA HIS A 121 -7.67 22.75 14.82
C HIS A 121 -8.63 21.66 14.34
N LEU A 122 -8.20 20.40 14.34
CA LEU A 122 -9.04 19.28 13.91
C LEU A 122 -10.32 19.23 14.73
N SER A 123 -11.46 19.23 14.04
CA SER A 123 -12.77 19.38 14.68
C SER A 123 -13.26 18.11 15.38
N TYR A 124 -12.65 16.96 15.09
CA TYR A 124 -13.09 15.67 15.62
C TYR A 124 -11.96 14.95 16.37
N PRO A 125 -12.23 14.43 17.59
CA PRO A 125 -11.25 13.68 18.37
C PRO A 125 -10.64 12.49 17.61
N VAL A 126 -11.44 11.82 16.77
CA VAL A 126 -10.95 10.69 15.98
C VAL A 126 -9.89 11.08 14.95
N ASP A 127 -9.92 12.30 14.40
CA ASP A 127 -8.85 12.75 13.48
C ASP A 127 -7.59 13.15 14.29
N VAL A 128 -7.76 13.64 15.52
CA VAL A 128 -6.68 13.93 16.46
C VAL A 128 -5.94 12.64 16.82
N GLU A 129 -6.65 11.57 17.20
CA GLU A 129 -6.07 10.26 17.51
C GLU A 129 -5.24 9.70 16.34
N ILE A 130 -5.74 9.85 15.11
CA ILE A 130 -5.02 9.44 13.89
C ILE A 130 -3.73 10.25 13.71
N LEU A 131 -3.78 11.57 13.93
CA LEU A 131 -2.61 12.42 13.84
C LEU A 131 -1.59 12.11 14.95
N GLU A 132 -2.04 11.88 16.18
CA GLU A 132 -1.18 11.47 17.29
C GLU A 132 -0.44 10.16 16.98
N GLN A 133 -1.15 9.16 16.44
CA GLN A 133 -0.54 7.89 16.03
C GLN A 133 0.51 8.09 14.93
N PHE A 134 0.26 8.96 13.94
CA PHE A 134 1.28 9.34 12.97
C PHE A 134 2.49 9.98 13.64
N LEU A 135 2.28 10.89 14.60
CA LEU A 135 3.37 11.56 15.31
C LEU A 135 4.17 10.63 16.21
N THR A 136 3.60 9.53 16.71
CA THR A 136 4.37 8.47 17.38
C THR A 136 5.43 7.89 16.43
N PHE A 137 5.06 7.53 15.20
CA PHE A 137 6.02 7.04 14.20
C PHE A 137 7.09 8.10 13.88
N VAL A 138 6.70 9.37 13.75
CA VAL A 138 7.65 10.47 13.53
C VAL A 138 8.63 10.59 14.71
N GLY A 139 8.14 10.48 15.95
CA GLY A 139 8.95 10.50 17.17
C GLY A 139 9.96 9.34 17.23
N ASP A 140 9.59 8.18 16.68
CA ASP A 140 10.45 7.02 16.53
C ASP A 140 11.42 7.12 15.33
N GLY A 141 11.46 8.27 14.65
CA GLY A 141 12.33 8.53 13.50
C GLY A 141 11.81 7.97 12.16
N ILE A 142 10.54 7.60 12.10
CA ILE A 142 9.89 6.99 10.93
C ILE A 142 8.90 7.99 10.32
N LEU A 143 9.44 8.91 9.52
CA LEU A 143 8.63 9.89 8.79
C LEU A 143 8.25 9.42 7.37
N SER A 144 9.23 8.92 6.61
CA SER A 144 9.05 8.46 5.24
C SER A 144 9.39 6.98 5.14
N THR A 145 8.55 6.22 4.44
CA THR A 145 8.72 4.79 4.19
C THR A 145 8.67 4.49 2.70
N PHE A 146 9.18 3.32 2.32
CA PHE A 146 8.96 2.75 1.00
C PHE A 146 8.48 1.30 1.13
N PRO A 147 7.54 0.86 0.27
CA PRO A 147 7.03 -0.49 0.32
C PRO A 147 7.88 -1.47 -0.51
N ILE A 148 8.10 -2.66 0.05
CA ILE A 148 8.39 -3.87 -0.74
C ILE A 148 7.16 -4.75 -0.67
N VAL A 149 6.48 -4.89 -1.81
CA VAL A 149 5.28 -5.70 -1.94
C VAL A 149 5.67 -7.14 -2.26
N VAL A 150 5.20 -8.09 -1.46
CA VAL A 150 5.29 -9.52 -1.73
C VAL A 150 3.96 -9.99 -2.28
N LEU A 151 3.94 -10.41 -3.54
CA LEU A 151 2.74 -10.75 -4.28
C LEU A 151 2.75 -12.24 -4.64
N ARG A 152 1.68 -12.95 -4.31
CA ARG A 152 1.44 -14.28 -4.87
C ARG A 152 0.86 -14.12 -6.28
N HIS A 153 1.35 -14.91 -7.23
CA HIS A 153 0.72 -14.96 -8.55
C HIS A 153 -0.79 -15.23 -8.46
N ALA A 154 -1.55 -14.73 -9.43
CA ALA A 154 -2.98 -14.93 -9.53
C ALA A 154 -3.35 -16.40 -9.85
N LYS A 155 -4.64 -16.73 -9.79
CA LYS A 155 -5.12 -18.10 -9.99
C LYS A 155 -4.70 -18.66 -11.36
N ALA A 156 -3.80 -19.63 -11.34
CA ALA A 156 -3.32 -20.36 -12.52
C ALA A 156 -4.13 -21.64 -12.77
N THR A 157 -4.02 -22.17 -14.00
CA THR A 157 -4.60 -23.47 -14.37
C THR A 157 -4.11 -24.55 -13.39
N PRO A 158 -4.99 -25.41 -12.86
CA PRO A 158 -4.60 -26.50 -11.97
C PRO A 158 -3.52 -27.40 -12.59
N ARG A 159 -2.68 -28.03 -11.76
CA ARG A 159 -1.55 -28.85 -12.27
C ARG A 159 -2.05 -30.06 -13.04
N GLU A 160 -3.17 -30.63 -12.59
CA GLU A 160 -3.77 -31.85 -13.13
C GLU A 160 -4.43 -31.62 -14.50
N ALA A 161 -4.65 -30.35 -14.87
CA ALA A 161 -5.29 -29.92 -16.10
C ALA A 161 -4.30 -29.27 -17.09
N TRP A 162 -2.99 -29.51 -16.92
CA TRP A 162 -1.94 -28.93 -17.75
C TRP A 162 -0.90 -29.98 -18.14
N ASP A 163 -0.74 -30.19 -19.44
CA ASP A 163 0.14 -31.23 -19.99
C ASP A 163 1.58 -30.75 -20.27
N GLY A 164 1.86 -29.46 -20.06
CA GLY A 164 3.19 -28.85 -20.26
C GLY A 164 4.00 -28.73 -18.97
N ALA A 165 5.17 -28.06 -19.07
CA ALA A 165 5.97 -27.73 -17.88
C ALA A 165 5.19 -26.85 -16.89
N ASP A 166 5.34 -27.06 -15.57
CA ASP A 166 4.59 -26.29 -14.55
C ASP A 166 4.84 -24.79 -14.66
N ALA A 167 6.09 -24.38 -14.93
CA ALA A 167 6.46 -22.97 -15.12
C ALA A 167 5.72 -22.30 -16.29
N ALA A 168 5.26 -23.08 -17.28
CA ALA A 168 4.51 -22.58 -18.44
C ALA A 168 3.01 -22.41 -18.19
N ARG A 169 2.49 -22.82 -17.02
CA ARG A 169 1.04 -22.75 -16.73
C ARG A 169 0.51 -21.31 -16.82
N PRO A 170 -0.56 -21.08 -17.60
CA PRO A 170 -1.16 -19.76 -17.73
C PRO A 170 -2.08 -19.43 -16.56
N LEU A 171 -2.51 -18.17 -16.49
CA LEU A 171 -3.60 -17.74 -15.62
C LEU A 171 -4.93 -18.27 -16.13
N THR A 172 -5.84 -18.58 -15.20
CA THR A 172 -7.26 -18.80 -15.51
C THR A 172 -7.96 -17.47 -15.81
N ALA A 173 -9.19 -17.49 -16.32
CA ALA A 173 -10.01 -16.29 -16.48
C ALA A 173 -10.19 -15.51 -15.16
N ARG A 174 -10.38 -16.20 -14.03
CA ARG A 174 -10.40 -15.59 -12.70
C ARG A 174 -9.04 -14.97 -12.35
N GLY A 175 -7.94 -15.67 -12.67
CA GLY A 175 -6.58 -15.16 -12.47
C GLY A 175 -6.31 -13.87 -13.23
N THR A 176 -6.80 -13.76 -14.47
CA THR A 176 -6.70 -12.52 -15.26
C THR A 176 -7.46 -11.36 -14.60
N LYS A 177 -8.66 -11.61 -14.06
CA LYS A 177 -9.39 -10.58 -13.28
C LYS A 177 -8.61 -10.16 -12.03
N GLN A 178 -7.99 -11.11 -11.32
CA GLN A 178 -7.16 -10.81 -10.14
C GLN A 178 -5.94 -9.98 -10.50
N ALA A 179 -5.26 -10.31 -11.60
CA ALA A 179 -4.13 -9.55 -12.13
C ALA A 179 -4.51 -8.10 -12.48
N GLN A 180 -5.74 -7.88 -12.98
CA GLN A 180 -6.25 -6.53 -13.23
C GLN A 180 -6.60 -5.80 -11.93
N ALA A 181 -7.21 -6.49 -10.96
CA ALA A 181 -7.68 -5.90 -9.71
C ALA A 181 -6.55 -5.42 -8.79
N ILE A 182 -5.33 -5.95 -8.90
CA ILE A 182 -4.19 -5.48 -8.11
C ILE A 182 -3.55 -4.19 -8.66
N VAL A 183 -3.90 -3.75 -9.87
CA VAL A 183 -3.23 -2.59 -10.51
C VAL A 183 -3.42 -1.32 -9.70
N GLY A 184 -4.66 -0.97 -9.37
CA GLY A 184 -4.95 0.26 -8.63
C GLY A 184 -4.33 0.31 -7.24
N PRO A 185 -4.47 -0.70 -6.35
CA PRO A 185 -3.86 -0.61 -5.02
C PRO A 185 -2.33 -0.58 -5.09
N LEU A 186 -1.70 -1.34 -6.00
CA LEU A 186 -0.23 -1.28 -6.15
C LEU A 186 0.26 0.07 -6.70
N ARG A 187 -0.56 0.77 -7.50
CA ARG A 187 -0.31 2.17 -7.88
C ARG A 187 -0.48 3.13 -6.71
N ALA A 188 -1.47 2.91 -5.83
CA ALA A 188 -1.67 3.71 -4.63
C ALA A 188 -0.45 3.64 -3.68
N PHE A 189 0.21 2.48 -3.57
CA PHE A 189 1.49 2.33 -2.86
C PHE A 189 2.71 2.82 -3.65
N GLY A 190 2.51 3.42 -4.82
CA GLY A 190 3.57 4.03 -5.62
C GLY A 190 4.60 3.04 -6.18
N VAL A 191 4.24 1.77 -6.40
CA VAL A 191 5.15 0.75 -6.96
C VAL A 191 5.78 1.24 -8.26
N ARG A 192 7.12 1.12 -8.39
CA ARG A 192 7.86 1.55 -9.60
C ARG A 192 8.75 0.47 -10.20
N LYS A 193 9.16 -0.52 -9.42
CA LYS A 193 9.98 -1.64 -9.89
C LYS A 193 9.21 -2.95 -9.76
N LEU A 194 9.19 -3.72 -10.85
CA LEU A 194 8.52 -5.01 -10.91
C LEU A 194 9.59 -6.09 -11.05
N ILE A 195 9.62 -7.02 -10.11
CA ILE A 195 10.43 -8.24 -10.17
C ILE A 195 9.47 -9.41 -10.06
N SER A 196 9.67 -10.40 -10.91
CA SER A 196 8.83 -11.59 -10.95
C SER A 196 9.68 -12.83 -11.09
N SER A 197 9.23 -13.94 -10.51
CA SER A 197 9.59 -15.25 -11.04
C SER A 197 9.35 -15.26 -12.55
N ASP A 198 10.23 -15.95 -13.26
CA ASP A 198 10.17 -16.26 -14.68
C ASP A 198 8.98 -17.13 -15.11
N ALA A 199 8.29 -17.82 -14.20
CA ALA A 199 7.09 -18.59 -14.50
C ALA A 199 5.99 -17.72 -15.14
N VAL A 200 5.33 -18.26 -16.17
CA VAL A 200 4.31 -17.57 -16.98
C VAL A 200 3.22 -16.96 -16.11
N ARG A 201 2.66 -17.71 -15.17
CA ARG A 201 1.64 -17.21 -14.22
C ARG A 201 2.10 -15.98 -13.42
N CYS A 202 3.36 -15.94 -12.97
CA CYS A 202 3.89 -14.81 -12.21
C CYS A 202 4.05 -13.58 -13.10
N VAL A 203 4.68 -13.75 -14.26
CA VAL A 203 4.88 -12.67 -15.25
C VAL A 203 3.54 -12.10 -15.70
N THR A 204 2.59 -12.95 -16.07
CA THR A 204 1.24 -12.54 -16.51
C THR A 204 0.48 -11.82 -15.40
N THR A 205 0.67 -12.19 -14.13
CA THR A 205 0.02 -11.51 -12.99
C THR A 205 0.42 -10.03 -12.88
N VAL A 206 1.70 -9.71 -13.11
CA VAL A 206 2.19 -8.32 -13.01
C VAL A 206 2.18 -7.56 -14.34
N THR A 207 1.79 -8.20 -15.44
CA THR A 207 1.77 -7.58 -16.77
C THR A 207 0.80 -6.39 -16.87
N PRO A 208 -0.44 -6.43 -16.35
CA PRO A 208 -1.32 -5.26 -16.35
C PRO A 208 -0.72 -4.07 -15.59
N LEU A 209 -0.06 -4.32 -14.46
CA LEU A 209 0.62 -3.28 -13.69
C LEU A 209 1.81 -2.70 -14.47
N ALA A 210 2.60 -3.55 -15.13
CA ALA A 210 3.72 -3.14 -15.97
C ALA A 210 3.28 -2.18 -17.08
N ALA A 211 2.18 -2.53 -17.77
CA ALA A 211 1.58 -1.70 -18.80
C ALA A 211 1.07 -0.36 -18.24
N ALA A 212 0.33 -0.38 -17.13
CA ALA A 212 -0.20 0.83 -16.50
C ALA A 212 0.89 1.80 -16.01
N LEU A 213 2.07 1.28 -15.63
CA LEU A 213 3.21 2.08 -15.18
C LEU A 213 4.17 2.47 -16.31
N GLY A 214 4.03 1.89 -17.52
CA GLY A 214 5.02 2.03 -18.59
C GLY A 214 6.40 1.48 -18.19
N ARG A 215 6.44 0.36 -17.45
CA ARG A 215 7.68 -0.24 -16.91
C ARG A 215 7.87 -1.67 -17.40
N THR A 216 9.13 -2.11 -17.44
CA THR A 216 9.48 -3.49 -17.75
C THR A 216 9.45 -4.38 -16.51
N ILE A 217 9.18 -5.67 -16.73
CA ILE A 217 9.23 -6.71 -15.69
C ILE A 217 10.64 -7.31 -15.68
N ASP A 218 11.28 -7.27 -14.52
CA ASP A 218 12.56 -7.94 -14.27
C ASP A 218 12.28 -9.40 -13.92
N ARG A 219 12.53 -10.31 -14.86
CA ARG A 219 12.28 -11.75 -14.68
C ARG A 219 13.50 -12.41 -14.08
N THR A 220 13.32 -13.22 -13.04
CA THR A 220 14.43 -13.91 -12.39
C THR A 220 14.04 -15.31 -11.92
N PRO A 221 14.88 -16.34 -12.19
CA PRO A 221 14.67 -17.68 -11.64
C PRO A 221 14.88 -17.73 -10.12
N LEU A 222 15.56 -16.74 -9.54
CA LEU A 222 15.89 -16.71 -8.09
C LEU A 222 14.67 -16.61 -7.18
N LEU A 223 13.50 -16.26 -7.74
CA LEU A 223 12.20 -16.23 -7.04
C LEU A 223 11.25 -17.33 -7.55
N SER A 224 11.73 -18.26 -8.38
CA SER A 224 10.90 -19.32 -8.96
C SER A 224 10.65 -20.45 -7.96
N GLN A 225 9.56 -21.18 -8.18
CA GLN A 225 9.28 -22.38 -7.40
C GLN A 225 10.25 -23.51 -7.75
N ASP A 226 10.61 -23.67 -9.02
CA ASP A 226 11.53 -24.72 -9.47
C ASP A 226 12.91 -24.55 -8.81
N ALA A 227 13.48 -23.34 -8.84
CA ALA A 227 14.74 -23.07 -8.15
C ALA A 227 14.63 -23.25 -6.63
N TRP A 228 13.47 -22.98 -6.04
CA TRP A 228 13.23 -23.22 -4.61
C TRP A 228 13.21 -24.71 -4.27
N GLU A 229 12.54 -25.53 -5.09
CA GLU A 229 12.50 -26.99 -4.94
C GLU A 229 13.88 -27.63 -5.12
N GLU A 230 14.72 -27.05 -5.98
CA GLU A 230 16.10 -27.48 -6.25
C GLU A 230 17.14 -26.92 -5.27
N GLY A 231 16.75 -26.00 -4.38
CA GLY A 231 17.69 -25.31 -3.47
C GLY A 231 18.61 -24.28 -4.15
N ALA A 232 18.26 -23.85 -5.36
CA ALA A 232 18.96 -22.86 -6.16
C ALA A 232 18.32 -21.44 -6.11
N SER A 233 17.22 -21.26 -5.37
CA SER A 233 16.63 -19.94 -5.14
C SER A 233 17.58 -19.03 -4.36
N ASP A 234 17.49 -17.72 -4.59
CA ASP A 234 18.26 -16.72 -3.86
C ASP A 234 17.40 -15.48 -3.61
N ALA A 235 16.35 -15.66 -2.80
CA ALA A 235 15.48 -14.58 -2.39
C ALA A 235 16.29 -13.48 -1.66
N ARG A 236 17.34 -13.86 -0.93
CA ARG A 236 18.24 -12.95 -0.21
C ARG A 236 18.87 -11.91 -1.12
N ALA A 237 19.46 -12.31 -2.25
CA ALA A 237 20.10 -11.37 -3.16
C ALA A 237 19.08 -10.36 -3.73
N VAL A 238 17.89 -10.85 -4.11
CA VAL A 238 16.83 -10.01 -4.67
C VAL A 238 16.30 -9.02 -3.62
N VAL A 239 15.96 -9.51 -2.42
CA VAL A 239 15.46 -8.73 -1.29
C VAL A 239 16.50 -7.70 -0.85
N GLY A 240 17.74 -8.11 -0.62
CA GLY A 240 18.81 -7.22 -0.18
C GLY A 240 19.05 -6.07 -1.18
N LYS A 241 19.00 -6.37 -2.49
CA LYS A 241 19.08 -5.34 -3.54
C LYS A 241 17.90 -4.36 -3.47
N ARG A 242 16.68 -4.85 -3.19
CA ARG A 242 15.49 -3.99 -3.05
C ARG A 242 15.56 -3.09 -1.82
N VAL A 243 15.87 -3.66 -0.64
CA VAL A 243 16.01 -2.91 0.61
C VAL A 243 17.04 -1.80 0.46
N ARG A 244 18.23 -2.12 -0.09
CA ARG A 244 19.29 -1.11 -0.35
C ARG A 244 18.87 -0.03 -1.34
N SER A 245 18.04 -0.38 -2.33
CA SER A 245 17.60 0.58 -3.35
C SER A 245 16.61 1.61 -2.83
N ARG A 246 15.91 1.34 -1.71
CA ARG A 246 14.91 2.22 -1.09
C ARG A 246 13.82 2.69 -2.05
N LYS A 247 13.49 1.85 -3.04
CA LYS A 247 12.52 2.15 -4.10
C LYS A 247 11.32 1.22 -3.97
N PRO A 248 10.08 1.76 -4.07
CA PRO A 248 8.86 0.96 -4.08
C PRO A 248 8.92 -0.15 -5.13
N ALA A 249 8.77 -1.40 -4.71
CA ALA A 249 8.91 -2.55 -5.59
C ALA A 249 7.86 -3.63 -5.30
N VAL A 250 7.51 -4.41 -6.32
CA VAL A 250 6.74 -5.66 -6.18
C VAL A 250 7.62 -6.85 -6.54
N LEU A 251 7.53 -7.89 -5.70
CA LEU A 251 8.15 -9.20 -5.86
C LEU A 251 7.03 -10.23 -6.07
N CYS A 252 6.78 -10.62 -7.32
CA CYS A 252 5.78 -11.64 -7.64
C CYS A 252 6.41 -13.04 -7.62
N SER A 253 5.84 -13.94 -6.81
CA SER A 253 6.36 -15.30 -6.65
C SER A 253 5.24 -16.30 -6.29
N HIS A 254 5.62 -17.46 -5.76
CA HIS A 254 4.79 -18.63 -5.54
C HIS A 254 4.59 -18.88 -4.06
N GLY A 255 3.46 -19.48 -3.69
CA GLY A 255 3.10 -19.75 -2.28
C GLY A 255 4.25 -20.31 -1.43
N PRO A 256 4.98 -21.36 -1.86
CA PRO A 256 6.09 -21.93 -1.09
C PRO A 256 7.30 -20.99 -0.90
N VAL A 257 7.49 -20.01 -1.79
CA VAL A 257 8.64 -19.10 -1.80
C VAL A 257 8.37 -17.81 -1.01
N LEU A 258 7.11 -17.39 -0.85
CA LEU A 258 6.76 -16.15 -0.13
C LEU A 258 7.25 -16.12 1.33
N PRO A 259 7.21 -17.23 2.09
CA PRO A 259 7.78 -17.27 3.44
C PRO A 259 9.28 -16.96 3.45
N GLU A 260 10.04 -17.45 2.48
CA GLU A 260 11.47 -17.15 2.35
C GLU A 260 11.70 -15.67 2.05
N ILE A 261 10.92 -15.08 1.13
CA ILE A 261 11.01 -13.65 0.80
C ILE A 261 10.77 -12.79 2.05
N LEU A 262 9.74 -13.08 2.85
CA LEU A 262 9.47 -12.34 4.09
C LEU A 262 10.53 -12.59 5.17
N ALA A 263 11.05 -13.82 5.27
CA ALA A 263 12.12 -14.14 6.21
C ALA A 263 13.42 -13.39 5.88
N GLU A 264 13.74 -13.25 4.59
CA GLU A 264 14.89 -12.48 4.12
C GLU A 264 14.65 -10.97 4.23
N LEU A 265 13.40 -10.49 4.10
CA LEU A 265 13.07 -9.09 4.42
C LEU A 265 13.29 -8.80 5.90
N ALA A 266 12.82 -9.67 6.79
CA ALA A 266 13.05 -9.52 8.22
C ALA A 266 14.55 -9.54 8.56
N LEU A 267 15.31 -10.47 7.97
CA LEU A 267 16.76 -10.55 8.17
C LEU A 267 17.48 -9.30 7.66
N ALA A 268 17.16 -8.83 6.44
CA ALA A 268 17.80 -7.68 5.81
C ALA A 268 17.54 -6.36 6.55
N THR A 269 16.49 -6.31 7.38
CA THR A 269 16.10 -5.12 8.15
C THR A 269 16.34 -5.28 9.64
N GLY A 270 16.90 -6.40 10.11
CA GLY A 270 17.13 -6.65 11.54
C GLY A 270 15.86 -6.93 12.35
N THR A 271 14.76 -7.27 11.69
CA THR A 271 13.49 -7.58 12.36
C THR A 271 13.50 -8.96 12.99
N LEU A 272 13.07 -9.06 14.24
CA LEU A 272 12.85 -10.35 14.89
C LEU A 272 11.74 -11.14 14.19
N ARG A 273 12.02 -12.42 13.93
CA ARG A 273 11.03 -13.33 13.33
C ARG A 273 9.90 -13.59 14.32
N GLY A 274 8.68 -13.62 13.80
CA GLY A 274 7.48 -13.93 14.57
C GLY A 274 6.35 -14.47 13.70
N SER A 275 5.27 -14.92 14.33
CA SER A 275 4.10 -15.52 13.65
C SER A 275 3.41 -14.58 12.65
N TYR A 276 3.56 -13.27 12.82
CA TYR A 276 3.04 -12.26 11.90
C TYR A 276 3.63 -12.39 10.48
N LEU A 277 4.91 -12.80 10.34
CA LEU A 277 5.52 -13.06 9.02
C LEU A 277 4.90 -14.29 8.33
N GLY A 278 4.55 -15.32 9.11
CA GLY A 278 3.82 -16.47 8.60
C GLY A 278 2.45 -16.07 8.07
N SER A 279 1.73 -15.24 8.83
CA SER A 279 0.42 -14.70 8.41
C SER A 279 0.52 -13.84 7.15
N ALA A 280 1.56 -13.00 7.05
CA ALA A 280 1.79 -12.15 5.89
C ALA A 280 2.29 -12.89 4.63
N SER A 281 2.79 -14.12 4.76
CA SER A 281 3.20 -14.95 3.62
C SER A 281 2.14 -15.97 3.19
N ALA A 282 1.16 -16.25 4.05
CA ALA A 282 0.01 -17.11 3.77
C ALA A 282 -1.02 -16.41 2.86
N LEU A 283 -0.58 -16.03 1.66
CA LEU A 283 -1.36 -15.26 0.70
C LEU A 283 -2.17 -16.18 -0.21
N ASP A 284 -3.45 -15.87 -0.42
CA ASP A 284 -4.24 -16.45 -1.51
C ASP A 284 -3.73 -16.02 -2.89
N PRO A 285 -4.04 -16.74 -3.99
CA PRO A 285 -3.63 -16.33 -5.33
C PRO A 285 -4.10 -14.91 -5.67
N GLY A 286 -3.17 -14.05 -6.10
CA GLY A 286 -3.42 -12.64 -6.42
C GLY A 286 -3.40 -11.71 -5.21
N SER A 287 -3.34 -12.23 -3.98
CA SER A 287 -3.18 -11.44 -2.76
C SER A 287 -1.72 -11.03 -2.56
N PHE A 288 -1.53 -9.92 -1.85
CA PHE A 288 -0.20 -9.38 -1.59
C PHE A 288 -0.08 -8.79 -0.18
N SER A 289 1.15 -8.77 0.32
CA SER A 289 1.53 -8.08 1.54
C SER A 289 2.42 -6.89 1.20
N VAL A 290 2.12 -5.72 1.74
CA VAL A 290 2.92 -4.51 1.61
C VAL A 290 3.79 -4.40 2.86
N VAL A 291 5.10 -4.54 2.70
CA VAL A 291 6.06 -4.42 3.80
C VAL A 291 6.66 -3.03 3.76
N HIS A 292 6.33 -2.19 4.75
CA HIS A 292 6.81 -0.81 4.83
C HIS A 292 8.12 -0.75 5.59
N LEU A 293 9.14 -0.18 4.94
CA LEU A 293 10.47 0.00 5.50
C LEU A 293 10.80 1.48 5.62
N SER A 294 11.53 1.87 6.66
CA SER A 294 12.02 3.25 6.80
C SER A 294 12.90 3.64 5.61
N ALA A 295 12.58 4.76 4.96
CA ALA A 295 13.35 5.29 3.83
C ALA A 295 14.71 5.85 4.27
N THR A 296 14.85 6.27 5.51
CA THR A 296 16.10 6.82 6.06
C THR A 296 16.95 5.74 6.70
N ASN A 297 16.33 4.81 7.44
CA ASN A 297 17.00 3.73 8.15
C ASN A 297 16.35 2.35 7.91
N PRO A 298 16.53 1.73 6.73
CA PRO A 298 15.91 0.43 6.44
C PRO A 298 16.34 -0.71 7.38
N GLY A 299 17.43 -0.55 8.14
CA GLY A 299 17.92 -1.52 9.12
C GLY A 299 17.28 -1.42 10.50
N SER A 300 16.29 -0.54 10.71
CA SER A 300 15.57 -0.38 11.98
C SER A 300 14.38 -1.33 12.15
N GLY A 301 14.32 -2.39 11.34
CA GLY A 301 13.20 -3.32 11.28
C GLY A 301 12.12 -2.94 10.27
N ILE A 302 11.20 -3.88 10.06
CA ILE A 302 9.95 -3.69 9.34
C ILE A 302 9.04 -2.80 10.20
N VAL A 303 8.57 -1.68 9.63
CA VAL A 303 7.71 -0.73 10.34
C VAL A 303 6.29 -1.26 10.45
N SER A 304 5.75 -1.78 9.35
CA SER A 304 4.43 -2.38 9.30
C SER A 304 4.30 -3.33 8.12
N ILE A 305 3.34 -4.26 8.23
CA ILE A 305 2.92 -5.13 7.15
C ILE A 305 1.41 -5.06 7.05
N GLU A 306 0.90 -4.84 5.84
CA GLU A 306 -0.54 -4.88 5.54
C GLU A 306 -0.82 -5.89 4.43
N THR A 307 -1.86 -6.72 4.61
CA THR A 307 -2.22 -7.79 3.68
C THR A 307 -3.50 -7.43 2.93
N HIS A 308 -3.47 -7.58 1.62
CA HIS A 308 -4.56 -7.20 0.72
C HIS A 308 -4.98 -8.36 -0.15
N VAL A 309 -6.30 -8.49 -0.33
CA VAL A 309 -6.93 -9.49 -1.19
C VAL A 309 -7.61 -8.77 -2.35
N PRO A 310 -7.36 -9.18 -3.61
CA PRO A 310 -7.99 -8.55 -4.77
C PRO A 310 -9.51 -8.77 -4.75
N LYS A 311 -10.27 -7.71 -5.01
CA LYS A 311 -11.72 -7.77 -5.19
C LYS A 311 -12.03 -8.19 -6.64
N VAL A 312 -12.53 -9.41 -6.84
CA VAL A 312 -12.83 -10.01 -8.16
C VAL A 312 -14.13 -10.79 -8.19
#